data_AF-A0A0J1FLU7-F1
#
_entry.id   AF-A0A0J1FLU7-F1
#
_cell.length_a   1.000
_cell.length_b   1.000
_cell.length_c   1.000
_cell.angle_alpha   90.00
_cell.angle_beta   90.00
_cell.angle_gamma   90.00
#
_symmetry.space_group_name_H-M   'P 1'
#
loop_
_entity.id
_entity.type
_entity.pdbx_description
1 polymer ?
#
loop_
_entity_poly.entity_id
_entity_poly.type
_entity_poly.pdbx_seq_one_letter_code
_entity_poly.pdbx_strand_id
1 'polypeptide(L)'
;MPTFKKIIENFIERTEQHFFKVNLKDVLLGTEKYSFIKQDEIIEIINKNITRSMKKEILNEDIATSIDKAITTVRVFNIKLAHKEIYDEFTKYINDEYGFNVDISSICQKIIETAEERYVYLMRQTERENRGGDRKNLSDIASELGVSKRQLQKDIKAMTEQGFKLLGLNIKLVDERQDILKMESTPHPVILMQNISQLVVLLEGLRSMETVGAYRNSANTTAVDIWNQLTEYAREKILDVVEKIDNTGKATDWYFSIDKGEKWQGRFLNESETLGNGPKSQLIHLMKSGEPGCVTYIGDDDQQIILQDCVIKNYFIDEGRVLAEAHGTKYEIQDDKILEAYSIFQA
;
A
#
# COMPACT_ATOMS: atom_id res chain seq x y z
N MET A 1 -20.73 5.73 48.53
CA MET A 1 -20.75 5.60 47.06
C MET A 1 -19.31 5.66 46.56
N PRO A 2 -18.93 4.93 45.51
CA PRO A 2 -17.54 4.93 45.03
C PRO A 2 -17.18 6.26 44.36
N THR A 3 -15.93 6.67 44.54
CA THR A 3 -15.30 7.76 43.78
C THR A 3 -14.82 7.25 42.43
N PHE A 4 -14.52 8.13 41.47
CA PHE A 4 -14.03 7.70 40.16
C PHE A 4 -12.73 6.92 40.24
N LYS A 5 -11.82 7.32 41.14
CA LYS A 5 -10.59 6.57 41.40
C LYS A 5 -10.88 5.13 41.84
N LYS A 6 -11.86 4.94 42.72
CA LYS A 6 -12.26 3.61 43.20
C LYS A 6 -12.91 2.78 42.09
N ILE A 7 -13.59 3.42 41.13
CA ILE A 7 -14.11 2.74 39.93
C ILE A 7 -12.97 2.16 39.08
N ILE A 8 -11.89 2.92 38.89
CA ILE A 8 -10.70 2.49 38.16
C ILE A 8 -9.96 1.37 38.91
N GLU A 9 -9.76 1.51 40.23
CA GLU A 9 -9.13 0.48 41.06
C GLU A 9 -9.91 -0.85 40.98
N ASN A 10 -11.24 -0.79 41.09
CA ASN A 10 -12.11 -1.97 40.94
C ASN A 10 -11.98 -2.62 39.55
N PHE A 11 -11.85 -1.82 38.49
CA PHE A 11 -11.63 -2.34 37.13
C PHE A 11 -10.31 -3.12 37.06
N ILE A 12 -9.21 -2.52 37.53
CA ILE A 12 -7.88 -3.16 37.54
C ILE A 12 -7.86 -4.46 38.35
N GLU A 13 -8.56 -4.49 39.49
CA GLU A 13 -8.67 -5.68 40.33
C GLU A 13 -9.43 -6.81 39.62
N ARG A 14 -10.52 -6.47 38.92
CA ARG A 14 -11.39 -7.41 38.20
C ARG A 14 -10.77 -7.97 36.92
N THR A 15 -9.89 -7.24 36.23
CA THR A 15 -9.29 -7.72 34.98
C THR A 15 -8.34 -8.89 35.26
N GLU A 16 -8.70 -10.13 34.93
CA GLU A 16 -7.92 -11.33 35.29
C GLU A 16 -6.60 -11.48 34.52
N GLN A 17 -6.38 -10.71 33.45
CA GLN A 17 -5.21 -10.86 32.59
C GLN A 17 -3.96 -10.25 33.22
N HIS A 18 -3.12 -11.10 33.83
CA HIS A 18 -1.97 -10.66 34.64
C HIS A 18 -0.93 -9.83 33.88
N PHE A 19 -0.72 -10.10 32.58
CA PHE A 19 0.16 -9.33 31.69
C PHE A 19 -0.37 -7.90 31.44
N PHE A 20 -1.69 -7.72 31.46
CA PHE A 20 -2.33 -6.40 31.31
C PHE A 20 -2.34 -5.59 32.60
N LYS A 21 -2.39 -6.24 33.79
CA LYS A 21 -2.49 -5.54 35.08
C LYS A 21 -1.38 -4.51 35.35
N VAL A 22 -0.14 -4.79 34.93
CA VAL A 22 0.99 -3.88 35.12
C VAL A 22 0.81 -2.62 34.26
N ASN A 23 0.52 -2.80 32.96
CA ASN A 23 0.27 -1.68 32.05
C ASN A 23 -1.01 -0.91 32.43
N LEU A 24 -2.08 -1.60 32.81
CA LEU A 24 -3.34 -0.98 33.28
C LEU A 24 -3.11 0.02 34.42
N LYS A 25 -2.30 -0.37 35.41
CA LYS A 25 -2.03 0.48 36.56
C LYS A 25 -1.23 1.71 36.16
N ASP A 26 -0.21 1.57 35.32
CA ASP A 26 0.61 2.69 34.88
C ASP A 26 -0.17 3.67 33.99
N VAL A 27 -1.09 3.14 33.18
CA VAL A 27 -1.93 3.91 32.25
C VAL A 27 -3.04 4.65 32.96
N LEU A 28 -3.76 3.98 33.84
CA LEU A 28 -4.96 4.56 34.45
C LEU A 28 -4.65 5.27 35.77
N LEU A 29 -3.72 4.73 36.57
CA LEU A 29 -3.42 5.18 37.93
C LEU A 29 -1.95 5.59 38.15
N GLY A 30 -1.12 5.57 37.09
CA GLY A 30 0.31 5.79 37.19
C GLY A 30 0.68 7.13 37.82
N THR A 31 1.93 7.25 38.24
CA THR A 31 2.47 8.49 38.80
C THR A 31 2.90 9.50 37.73
N GLU A 32 2.98 9.04 36.48
CA GLU A 32 3.46 9.83 35.35
C GLU A 32 2.38 10.78 34.80
N LYS A 33 2.84 11.85 34.12
CA LYS A 33 1.97 12.91 33.55
C LYS A 33 0.95 12.39 32.53
N TYR A 34 1.24 11.27 31.88
CA TYR A 34 0.40 10.67 30.85
C TYR A 34 -0.69 9.74 31.42
N SER A 35 -0.71 9.50 32.73
CA SER A 35 -1.74 8.68 33.35
C SER A 35 -3.12 9.33 33.24
N PHE A 36 -4.15 8.51 33.05
CA PHE A 36 -5.53 8.98 32.88
C PHE A 36 -6.00 9.82 34.09
N ILE A 37 -5.66 9.39 35.30
CA ILE A 37 -6.04 10.12 36.53
C ILE A 37 -5.32 11.46 36.72
N LYS A 38 -4.29 11.76 35.94
CA LYS A 38 -3.56 13.04 36.00
C LYS A 38 -3.98 14.02 34.91
N GLN A 39 -4.92 13.66 34.05
CA GLN A 39 -5.46 14.58 33.05
C GLN A 39 -6.31 15.65 33.72
N ASP A 40 -6.13 16.91 33.31
CA ASP A 40 -6.74 18.08 33.97
C ASP A 40 -8.28 17.95 34.04
N GLU A 41 -8.92 17.35 33.04
CA GLU A 41 -10.38 17.15 33.02
C GLU A 41 -10.85 16.12 34.06
N ILE A 42 -10.02 15.13 34.40
CA ILE A 42 -10.37 14.10 35.38
C ILE A 42 -10.04 14.52 36.81
N ILE A 43 -9.07 15.42 37.03
CA ILE A 43 -8.61 15.80 38.38
C ILE A 43 -9.79 16.25 39.27
N GLU A 44 -10.70 17.04 38.72
CA GLU A 44 -11.87 17.52 39.46
C GLU A 44 -12.95 16.45 39.68
N ILE A 45 -12.94 15.37 38.90
CA ILE A 45 -13.92 14.28 38.94
C ILE A 45 -13.52 13.19 39.94
N ILE A 46 -12.22 13.01 40.18
CA ILE A 46 -11.64 11.94 41.02
C ILE A 46 -12.32 11.82 42.38
N ASN A 47 -12.53 12.95 43.06
CA ASN A 47 -13.05 12.98 44.43
C ASN A 47 -14.57 13.10 44.48
N LYS A 48 -15.24 13.27 43.33
CA LYS A 48 -16.70 13.34 43.26
C LYS A 48 -17.28 11.93 43.44
N ASN A 49 -18.37 11.84 44.21
CA ASN A 49 -19.13 10.60 44.33
C ASN A 49 -19.85 10.33 43.01
N ILE A 50 -19.59 9.18 42.40
CA ILE A 50 -20.16 8.80 41.10
C ILE A 50 -21.24 7.74 41.28
N THR A 51 -22.37 7.96 40.60
CA THR A 51 -23.54 7.08 40.63
C THR A 51 -24.09 6.86 39.23
N ARG A 52 -24.86 5.78 39.05
CA ARG A 52 -25.53 5.45 37.76
C ARG A 52 -26.46 6.55 37.24
N SER A 53 -26.94 7.47 38.09
CA SER A 53 -27.89 8.53 37.74
C SER A 53 -27.27 9.93 37.63
N MET A 54 -25.94 10.05 37.71
CA MET A 54 -25.25 11.34 37.61
C MET A 54 -25.39 11.94 36.20
N LYS A 55 -25.11 13.24 36.04
CA LYS A 55 -25.11 13.97 34.75
C LYS A 55 -24.05 13.40 33.79
N LYS A 56 -24.38 12.28 33.14
CA LYS A 56 -23.49 11.49 32.27
C LYS A 56 -23.03 12.26 31.05
N GLU A 57 -23.88 13.08 30.45
CA GLU A 57 -23.56 13.82 29.22
C GLU A 57 -22.32 14.69 29.39
N ILE A 58 -22.24 15.44 30.50
CA ILE A 58 -21.11 16.33 30.81
C ILE A 58 -19.86 15.50 31.11
N LEU A 59 -19.99 14.44 31.92
CA LEU A 59 -18.85 13.61 32.31
C LEU A 59 -18.31 12.75 31.16
N ASN A 60 -19.16 12.33 30.22
CA ASN A 60 -18.73 11.56 29.04
C ASN A 60 -17.74 12.37 28.20
N GLU A 61 -17.98 13.67 28.03
CA GLU A 61 -17.11 14.56 27.27
C GLU A 61 -15.75 14.76 27.95
N ASP A 62 -15.75 15.02 29.26
CA ASP A 62 -14.53 15.13 30.07
C ASP A 62 -13.70 13.82 30.02
N ILE A 63 -14.37 12.67 30.17
CA ILE A 63 -13.73 11.35 30.09
C ILE A 63 -13.17 11.10 28.69
N ALA A 64 -13.94 11.38 27.63
CA ALA A 64 -13.49 11.19 26.25
C ALA A 64 -12.26 12.04 25.94
N THR A 65 -12.28 13.32 26.33
CA THR A 65 -11.18 14.26 26.12
C THR A 65 -9.92 13.83 26.89
N SER A 66 -10.07 13.36 28.13
CA SER A 66 -8.93 12.84 28.88
C SER A 66 -8.38 11.53 28.31
N ILE A 67 -9.23 10.63 27.79
CA ILE A 67 -8.75 9.44 27.08
C ILE A 67 -7.96 9.85 25.83
N ASP A 68 -8.46 10.80 25.04
CA ASP A 68 -7.76 11.31 23.85
C ASP A 68 -6.40 11.94 24.18
N LYS A 69 -6.35 12.77 25.21
CA LYS A 69 -5.10 13.38 25.71
C LYS A 69 -4.11 12.34 26.21
N ALA A 70 -4.58 11.35 26.97
CA ALA A 70 -3.73 10.29 27.47
C ALA A 70 -3.18 9.44 26.31
N ILE A 71 -4.03 9.03 25.35
CA ILE A 71 -3.60 8.32 24.14
C ILE A 71 -2.59 9.16 23.36
N THR A 72 -2.86 10.44 23.12
CA THR A 72 -1.97 11.35 22.39
C THR A 72 -0.62 11.52 23.08
N THR A 73 -0.60 11.61 24.41
CA THR A 73 0.64 11.73 25.18
C THR A 73 1.45 10.43 25.17
N VAL A 74 0.76 9.29 25.20
CA VAL A 74 1.36 7.95 25.20
C VAL A 74 1.79 7.49 23.80
N ARG A 75 1.33 8.14 22.72
CA ARG A 75 1.75 7.86 21.32
C ARG A 75 3.28 7.94 21.09
N VAL A 76 4.04 8.43 22.05
CA VAL A 76 5.51 8.48 22.06
C VAL A 76 6.15 7.12 22.46
N PHE A 77 5.43 6.26 23.18
CA PHE A 77 5.94 4.97 23.66
C PHE A 77 5.34 3.79 22.87
N ASN A 78 6.14 2.76 22.66
CA ASN A 78 5.93 1.65 21.72
C ASN A 78 4.87 0.62 22.17
N ILE A 79 3.78 1.06 22.83
CA ILE A 79 2.79 0.21 23.53
C ILE A 79 1.35 0.58 23.11
N LYS A 80 1.14 1.09 21.89
CA LYS A 80 -0.12 1.74 21.46
C LYS A 80 -1.34 0.81 21.45
N LEU A 81 -1.15 -0.46 21.09
CA LEU A 81 -2.19 -1.50 21.09
C LEU A 81 -2.71 -1.78 22.50
N ALA A 82 -1.82 -2.01 23.45
CA ALA A 82 -2.23 -2.29 24.83
C ALA A 82 -2.99 -1.10 25.43
N HIS A 83 -2.63 0.15 25.09
CA HIS A 83 -3.39 1.32 25.54
C HIS A 83 -4.79 1.38 24.94
N LYS A 84 -4.93 1.10 23.63
CA LYS A 84 -6.24 1.01 22.98
C LYS A 84 -7.10 -0.06 23.62
N GLU A 85 -6.58 -1.27 23.79
CA GLU A 85 -7.28 -2.39 24.42
C GLU A 85 -7.70 -2.05 25.86
N ILE A 86 -6.81 -1.40 26.62
CA ILE A 86 -7.10 -0.90 27.98
C ILE A 86 -8.27 0.10 27.96
N TYR A 87 -8.28 1.07 27.05
CA TYR A 87 -9.35 2.06 26.97
C TYR A 87 -10.65 1.47 26.41
N ASP A 88 -10.60 0.54 25.46
CA ASP A 88 -11.78 -0.19 24.95
C ASP A 88 -12.41 -1.03 26.08
N GLU A 89 -11.62 -1.77 26.86
CA GLU A 89 -12.12 -2.52 28.01
C GLU A 89 -12.65 -1.59 29.11
N PHE A 90 -11.95 -0.49 29.39
CA PHE A 90 -12.37 0.46 30.41
C PHE A 90 -13.67 1.18 30.05
N THR A 91 -13.80 1.67 28.82
CA THR A 91 -15.03 2.33 28.32
C THR A 91 -16.23 1.38 28.36
N LYS A 92 -16.02 0.12 27.97
CA LYS A 92 -17.05 -0.93 28.10
C LYS A 92 -17.45 -1.15 29.56
N TYR A 93 -16.47 -1.27 30.47
CA TYR A 93 -16.73 -1.46 31.90
C TYR A 93 -17.53 -0.30 32.52
N ILE A 94 -17.17 0.95 32.24
CA ILE A 94 -17.90 2.11 32.80
C ILE A 94 -19.28 2.28 32.16
N ASN A 95 -19.49 1.81 30.93
CA ASN A 95 -20.81 1.72 30.33
C ASN A 95 -21.67 0.64 31.00
N ASP A 96 -21.15 -0.57 31.15
CA ASP A 96 -21.92 -1.69 31.70
C ASP A 96 -22.26 -1.47 33.19
N GLU A 97 -21.30 -0.97 33.99
CA GLU A 97 -21.47 -0.84 35.44
C GLU A 97 -22.08 0.50 35.87
N TYR A 98 -21.83 1.58 35.13
CA TYR A 98 -22.21 2.94 35.50
C TYR A 98 -23.03 3.66 34.43
N GLY A 99 -23.12 3.12 33.21
CA GLY A 99 -23.88 3.65 32.08
C GLY A 99 -23.28 4.91 31.45
N PHE A 100 -21.96 5.09 31.52
CA PHE A 100 -21.25 6.12 30.77
C PHE A 100 -21.04 5.65 29.32
N ASN A 101 -21.54 6.41 28.35
CA ASN A 101 -21.42 6.09 26.93
C ASN A 101 -20.34 6.98 26.31
N VAL A 102 -19.11 6.47 26.32
CA VAL A 102 -17.93 7.19 25.82
C VAL A 102 -17.55 6.59 24.47
N ASP A 103 -17.68 7.37 23.40
CA ASP A 103 -17.25 6.95 22.07
C ASP A 103 -15.78 7.32 21.85
N ILE A 104 -14.93 6.29 21.72
CA ILE A 104 -13.49 6.43 21.43
C ILE A 104 -13.11 5.91 20.04
N SER A 105 -14.11 5.60 19.19
CA SER A 105 -13.91 4.99 17.88
C SER A 105 -13.05 5.84 16.95
N SER A 106 -13.26 7.15 16.93
CA SER A 106 -12.50 8.11 16.12
C SER A 106 -11.02 8.19 16.52
N ILE A 107 -10.70 7.94 17.79
CA ILE A 107 -9.35 7.98 18.36
C ILE A 107 -8.57 6.71 18.01
N CYS A 108 -9.27 5.58 17.92
CA CYS A 108 -8.71 4.23 17.78
C CYS A 108 -8.72 3.67 16.34
N GLN A 109 -9.45 4.30 15.41
CA GLN A 109 -9.63 3.86 14.02
C GLN A 109 -8.39 4.00 13.11
N LYS A 110 -7.32 4.63 13.58
CA LYS A 110 -6.20 5.09 12.75
C LYS A 110 -4.85 4.56 13.20
N ILE A 111 -4.78 3.38 13.81
CA ILE A 111 -3.51 2.72 14.10
C ILE A 111 -3.29 1.67 13.02
N ILE A 112 -2.42 1.97 12.06
CA ILE A 112 -2.00 1.00 11.05
C ILE A 112 -0.78 0.25 11.58
N GLU A 113 -0.97 -1.02 11.90
CA GLU A 113 -0.02 -1.85 12.65
C GLU A 113 1.14 -2.33 11.79
N THR A 114 0.84 -2.78 10.58
CA THR A 114 1.84 -3.39 9.71
C THR A 114 2.63 -2.32 8.96
N ALA A 115 3.91 -2.59 8.72
CA ALA A 115 4.73 -1.68 7.93
C ALA A 115 4.19 -1.63 6.50
N GLU A 116 3.71 -2.76 6.00
CA GLU A 116 3.14 -2.98 4.68
C GLU A 116 1.90 -2.11 4.42
N GLU A 117 0.93 -2.07 5.34
CA GLU A 117 -0.24 -1.20 5.20
C GLU A 117 0.16 0.28 5.26
N ARG A 118 1.16 0.64 6.09
CA ARG A 118 1.69 2.01 6.11
C ARG A 118 2.40 2.36 4.80
N TYR A 119 3.12 1.41 4.19
CA TYR A 119 3.75 1.58 2.88
C TYR A 119 2.72 1.82 1.79
N VAL A 120 1.62 1.09 1.80
CA VAL A 120 0.49 1.29 0.89
C VAL A 120 -0.16 2.66 1.09
N TYR A 121 -0.36 3.09 2.35
CA TYR A 121 -0.88 4.43 2.64
C TYR A 121 0.05 5.53 2.12
N LEU A 122 1.35 5.39 2.40
CA LEU A 122 2.38 6.32 1.92
C LEU A 122 2.36 6.42 0.40
N MET A 123 2.32 5.28 -0.32
CA MET A 123 2.18 5.27 -1.77
C MET A 123 0.96 6.06 -2.26
N ARG A 124 -0.21 5.79 -1.69
CA ARG A 124 -1.45 6.47 -2.07
C ARG A 124 -1.37 7.97 -1.84
N GLN A 125 -0.76 8.38 -0.73
CA GLN A 125 -0.57 9.79 -0.42
C GLN A 125 0.42 10.45 -1.40
N THR A 126 1.52 9.78 -1.74
CA THR A 126 2.48 10.26 -2.73
C THR A 126 1.87 10.39 -4.13
N GLU A 127 1.06 9.41 -4.56
CA GLU A 127 0.34 9.47 -5.84
C GLU A 127 -0.62 10.67 -5.89
N ARG A 128 -1.38 10.90 -4.80
CA ARG A 128 -2.30 12.02 -4.68
C ARG A 128 -1.60 13.37 -4.77
N GLU A 129 -0.45 13.51 -4.11
CA GLU A 129 0.36 14.74 -4.16
C GLU A 129 0.95 14.98 -5.56
N ASN A 130 1.43 13.93 -6.23
CA ASN A 130 1.95 14.02 -7.60
C ASN A 130 0.88 14.45 -8.62
N ARG A 131 -0.40 14.18 -8.34
CA ARG A 131 -1.55 14.56 -9.18
C ARG A 131 -2.20 15.89 -8.78
N GLY A 132 -1.52 16.70 -7.97
CA GLY A 132 -1.97 18.05 -7.59
C GLY A 132 -2.91 18.11 -6.38
N GLY A 133 -3.02 17.03 -5.60
CA GLY A 133 -3.73 17.04 -4.32
C GLY A 133 -2.97 17.77 -3.21
N ASP A 134 -3.69 18.14 -2.15
CA ASP A 134 -3.12 18.85 -1.00
C ASP A 134 -1.95 18.08 -0.37
N ARG A 135 -0.82 18.76 -0.25
CA ARG A 135 0.41 18.23 0.35
C ARG A 135 0.24 18.13 1.86
N LYS A 136 0.48 16.95 2.43
CA LYS A 136 0.43 16.77 3.88
C LYS A 136 1.83 16.79 4.46
N ASN A 137 1.97 17.44 5.62
CA ASN A 137 3.25 17.37 6.33
C ASN A 137 3.41 15.96 6.95
N LEU A 138 4.66 15.53 7.16
CA LEU A 138 4.95 14.20 7.69
C LEU A 138 4.38 13.96 9.10
N SER A 139 4.25 15.01 9.90
CA SER A 139 3.64 14.95 11.24
C SER A 139 2.13 14.72 11.18
N ASP A 140 1.44 15.30 10.18
CA ASP A 140 0.02 15.10 9.95
C ASP A 140 -0.24 13.66 9.51
N ILE A 141 0.58 13.16 8.57
CA ILE A 141 0.53 11.76 8.13
C ILE A 141 0.81 10.81 9.29
N ALA A 142 1.83 11.10 10.12
CA ALA A 142 2.14 10.29 11.30
C ALA A 142 0.97 10.25 12.30
N SER A 143 0.31 11.40 12.50
CA SER A 143 -0.88 11.49 13.36
C SER A 143 -2.06 10.70 12.80
N GLU A 144 -2.27 10.76 11.48
CA GLU A 144 -3.30 9.99 10.76
C GLU A 144 -3.06 8.49 10.74
N LEU A 145 -1.80 8.07 10.81
CA LEU A 145 -1.41 6.66 10.85
C LEU A 145 -1.23 6.14 12.27
N GLY A 146 -1.40 7.01 13.28
CA GLY A 146 -1.21 6.65 14.69
C GLY A 146 0.23 6.28 15.02
N VAL A 147 1.22 6.64 14.19
CA VAL A 147 2.65 6.35 14.39
C VAL A 147 3.42 7.60 14.82
N SER A 148 4.63 7.42 15.36
CA SER A 148 5.49 8.57 15.62
C SER A 148 6.12 9.06 14.32
N LYS A 149 6.41 10.36 14.21
CA LYS A 149 7.17 10.91 13.06
C LYS A 149 8.48 10.15 12.82
N ARG A 150 9.17 9.76 13.90
CA ARG A 150 10.40 8.96 13.84
C ARG A 150 10.16 7.57 13.23
N GLN A 151 9.05 6.91 13.56
CA GLN A 151 8.72 5.62 12.96
C GLN A 151 8.40 5.79 11.48
N LEU A 152 7.63 6.81 11.11
CA LEU A 152 7.31 7.09 9.72
C LEU A 152 8.57 7.43 8.88
N GLN A 153 9.55 8.12 9.46
CA GLN A 153 10.86 8.34 8.83
C GLN A 153 11.64 7.04 8.61
N LYS A 154 11.57 6.08 9.54
CA LYS A 154 12.18 4.76 9.35
C LYS A 154 11.48 3.99 8.23
N ASP A 155 10.16 4.08 8.18
CA ASP A 155 9.33 3.43 7.16
C ASP A 155 9.68 3.99 5.77
N ILE A 156 9.75 5.31 5.61
CA ILE A 156 10.21 5.97 4.38
C ILE A 156 11.62 5.54 4.01
N LYS A 157 12.55 5.56 4.97
CA LYS A 157 13.95 5.15 4.73
C LYS A 157 14.03 3.69 4.23
N ALA A 158 13.26 2.78 4.83
CA ALA A 158 13.19 1.39 4.39
C ALA A 158 12.65 1.28 2.96
N MET A 159 11.59 2.01 2.62
CA MET A 159 11.05 2.05 1.26
C MET A 159 12.01 2.68 0.24
N THR A 160 12.86 3.63 0.64
CA THR A 160 13.86 4.24 -0.25
C THR A 160 15.08 3.33 -0.45
N GLU A 161 15.62 2.75 0.62
CA GLU A 161 16.85 1.95 0.56
C GLU A 161 16.57 0.53 0.02
N GLN A 162 15.56 -0.14 0.55
CA GLN A 162 15.28 -1.56 0.30
C GLN A 162 14.14 -1.72 -0.72
N GLY A 163 13.19 -0.79 -0.71
CA GLY A 163 11.90 -0.95 -1.37
C GLY A 163 11.01 -1.92 -0.60
N PHE A 164 9.78 -2.09 -1.06
CA PHE A 164 8.89 -3.10 -0.53
C PHE A 164 8.20 -3.87 -1.66
N LYS A 165 7.93 -5.15 -1.42
CA LYS A 165 7.30 -6.01 -2.43
C LYS A 165 5.79 -5.93 -2.35
N LEU A 166 5.16 -5.53 -3.46
CA LEU A 166 3.71 -5.55 -3.63
C LEU A 166 3.39 -6.09 -5.02
N LEU A 167 2.51 -7.09 -5.11
CA LEU A 167 2.24 -7.82 -6.35
C LEU A 167 3.49 -8.38 -7.04
N GLY A 168 4.48 -8.80 -6.24
CA GLY A 168 5.80 -9.20 -6.72
C GLY A 168 6.74 -8.05 -7.09
N LEU A 169 6.20 -6.83 -7.32
CA LEU A 169 6.95 -5.64 -7.71
C LEU A 169 7.72 -5.10 -6.52
N ASN A 170 9.00 -4.76 -6.70
CA ASN A 170 9.74 -3.99 -5.68
C ASN A 170 9.49 -2.50 -5.91
N ILE A 171 8.76 -1.85 -5.01
CA ILE A 171 8.41 -0.44 -5.09
C ILE A 171 9.34 0.38 -4.20
N LYS A 172 9.95 1.42 -4.76
CA LYS A 172 10.84 2.34 -4.06
C LYS A 172 10.32 3.78 -4.05
N LEU A 173 10.57 4.47 -2.94
CA LEU A 173 10.39 5.92 -2.84
C LEU A 173 11.70 6.63 -3.16
N VAL A 174 11.64 7.67 -3.98
CA VAL A 174 12.76 8.56 -4.28
C VAL A 174 12.61 9.81 -3.43
N ASP A 175 13.60 10.07 -2.57
CA ASP A 175 13.70 11.31 -1.81
C ASP A 175 14.62 12.29 -2.54
N GLU A 176 14.04 13.20 -3.33
CA GLU A 176 14.84 14.19 -4.06
C GLU A 176 15.26 15.37 -3.17
N ARG A 177 14.52 15.66 -2.07
CA ARG A 177 14.72 16.87 -1.22
C ARG A 177 14.11 16.77 0.18
N GLN A 178 14.51 15.82 1.03
CA GLN A 178 14.26 15.69 2.49
C GLN A 178 12.80 15.80 3.03
N ASP A 179 11.83 16.17 2.20
CA ASP A 179 10.41 16.43 2.52
C ASP A 179 9.51 16.22 1.28
N ILE A 180 10.06 15.77 0.14
CA ILE A 180 9.31 15.50 -1.08
C ILE A 180 9.47 14.02 -1.41
N LEU A 181 8.47 13.23 -1.01
CA LEU A 181 8.33 11.86 -1.46
C LEU A 181 7.93 11.90 -2.93
N LYS A 182 8.76 11.34 -3.80
CA LYS A 182 8.35 10.94 -5.15
C LYS A 182 8.44 9.43 -5.24
N MET A 183 7.70 8.85 -6.18
CA MET A 183 7.91 7.47 -6.54
C MET A 183 8.71 7.44 -7.84
N GLU A 184 9.63 6.49 -7.98
CA GLU A 184 10.38 6.23 -9.23
C GLU A 184 9.45 5.77 -10.37
N SER A 185 8.20 5.49 -10.05
CA SER A 185 7.18 4.80 -10.83
C SER A 185 5.83 5.17 -10.25
N THR A 186 4.74 5.30 -11.00
CA THR A 186 3.39 5.56 -10.45
C THR A 186 2.49 4.31 -10.42
N PRO A 187 2.82 3.25 -9.65
CA PRO A 187 1.89 2.15 -9.44
C PRO A 187 0.68 2.63 -8.66
N HIS A 188 -0.52 2.34 -9.17
CA HIS A 188 -1.73 2.43 -8.37
C HIS A 188 -1.90 1.12 -7.60
N PRO A 189 -1.87 1.12 -6.25
CA PRO A 189 -2.03 -0.11 -5.48
C PRO A 189 -3.48 -0.60 -5.59
N VAL A 190 -3.68 -1.80 -6.13
CA VAL A 190 -4.93 -2.54 -6.04
C VAL A 190 -4.67 -3.77 -5.19
N ILE A 191 -5.22 -3.80 -3.97
CA ILE A 191 -5.13 -4.96 -3.07
C ILE A 191 -6.38 -5.80 -3.29
N LEU A 192 -6.19 -7.02 -3.81
CA LEU A 192 -7.27 -7.94 -4.12
C LEU A 192 -7.25 -9.12 -3.13
N MET A 193 -8.20 -9.16 -2.19
CA MET A 193 -8.46 -10.35 -1.37
C MET A 193 -9.51 -11.23 -2.06
N GLN A 194 -9.08 -12.00 -3.05
CA GLN A 194 -9.95 -12.87 -3.84
C GLN A 194 -9.85 -14.31 -3.32
N ASN A 195 -10.97 -15.05 -3.32
CA ASN A 195 -10.94 -16.48 -3.12
C ASN A 195 -10.41 -17.21 -4.37
N ILE A 196 -10.10 -18.50 -4.24
CA ILE A 196 -9.49 -19.29 -5.34
C ILE A 196 -10.37 -19.28 -6.60
N SER A 197 -11.69 -19.38 -6.48
CA SER A 197 -12.59 -19.34 -7.64
C SER A 197 -12.56 -18.00 -8.36
N GLN A 198 -12.52 -16.90 -7.62
CA GLN A 198 -12.37 -15.55 -8.18
C GLN A 198 -11.02 -15.36 -8.88
N LEU A 199 -9.95 -15.94 -8.32
CA LEU A 199 -8.63 -15.96 -8.95
C LEU A 199 -8.62 -16.74 -10.26
N VAL A 200 -9.27 -17.92 -10.31
CA VAL A 200 -9.42 -18.70 -11.55
C VAL A 200 -10.14 -17.89 -12.61
N VAL A 201 -11.28 -17.27 -12.28
CA VAL A 201 -12.05 -16.45 -13.25
C VAL A 201 -11.22 -15.27 -13.76
N LEU A 202 -10.50 -14.60 -12.86
CA LEU A 202 -9.65 -13.46 -13.22
C LEU A 202 -8.51 -13.88 -14.16
N LEU A 203 -7.81 -14.96 -13.84
CA LEU A 203 -6.70 -15.49 -14.65
C LEU A 203 -7.17 -16.00 -16.01
N GLU A 204 -8.33 -16.69 -16.08
CA GLU A 204 -8.93 -17.11 -17.35
C GLU A 204 -9.39 -15.91 -18.21
N GLY A 205 -9.89 -14.86 -17.56
CA GLY A 205 -10.21 -13.59 -18.23
C GLY A 205 -8.97 -12.96 -18.86
N LEU A 206 -7.87 -12.89 -18.11
CA LEU A 206 -6.58 -12.37 -18.59
C LEU A 206 -6.03 -13.23 -19.74
N ARG A 207 -6.04 -14.56 -19.59
CA ARG A 207 -5.66 -15.51 -20.65
C ARG A 207 -6.46 -15.28 -21.93
N SER A 208 -7.77 -15.06 -21.81
CA SER A 208 -8.62 -14.76 -22.96
C SER A 208 -8.26 -13.42 -23.61
N MET A 209 -7.95 -12.41 -22.81
CA MET A 209 -7.51 -11.09 -23.31
C MET A 209 -6.16 -11.14 -24.02
N GLU A 210 -5.29 -12.12 -23.76
CA GLU A 210 -4.02 -12.26 -24.51
C GLU A 210 -4.20 -12.51 -26.01
N THR A 211 -5.37 -13.02 -26.41
CA THR A 211 -5.72 -13.22 -27.81
C THR A 211 -5.97 -11.90 -28.54
N VAL A 212 -6.26 -10.82 -27.81
CA VAL A 212 -6.46 -9.47 -28.34
C VAL A 212 -5.11 -8.74 -28.37
N GLY A 213 -4.63 -8.40 -29.57
CA GLY A 213 -3.29 -7.80 -29.78
C GLY A 213 -3.00 -6.62 -28.86
N ALA A 214 -3.91 -5.65 -28.80
CA ALA A 214 -3.76 -4.44 -27.98
C ALA A 214 -3.63 -4.71 -26.46
N TYR A 215 -4.12 -5.84 -25.97
CA TYR A 215 -4.09 -6.18 -24.54
C TYR A 215 -3.10 -7.29 -24.21
N ARG A 216 -2.45 -7.90 -25.21
CA ARG A 216 -1.68 -9.13 -25.05
C ARG A 216 -0.66 -9.04 -23.93
N ASN A 217 0.20 -8.04 -24.01
CA ASN A 217 1.28 -7.85 -23.06
C ASN A 217 0.75 -7.41 -21.69
N SER A 218 -0.23 -6.50 -21.63
CA SER A 218 -0.81 -6.04 -20.36
C SER A 218 -1.55 -7.16 -19.62
N ALA A 219 -2.29 -8.00 -20.35
CA ALA A 219 -3.00 -9.14 -19.79
C ALA A 219 -2.03 -10.20 -19.27
N ASN A 220 -1.02 -10.56 -20.06
CA ASN A 220 0.03 -11.50 -19.65
C ASN A 220 0.80 -11.00 -18.42
N THR A 221 1.20 -9.72 -18.46
CA THR A 221 1.92 -9.07 -17.36
C THR A 221 1.11 -9.09 -16.06
N THR A 222 -0.18 -8.74 -16.14
CA THR A 222 -1.07 -8.74 -14.98
C THR A 222 -1.29 -10.15 -14.45
N ALA A 223 -1.40 -11.16 -15.33
CA ALA A 223 -1.53 -12.55 -14.93
C ALA A 223 -0.30 -13.06 -14.17
N VAL A 224 0.91 -12.77 -14.69
CA VAL A 224 2.18 -13.08 -14.02
C VAL A 224 2.26 -12.43 -12.63
N ASP A 225 1.80 -11.18 -12.49
CA ASP A 225 1.84 -10.46 -11.21
C ASP A 225 0.88 -11.04 -10.18
N ILE A 226 -0.33 -11.43 -10.61
CA ILE A 226 -1.28 -12.13 -9.74
C ILE A 226 -0.69 -13.49 -9.35
N TRP A 227 -0.18 -14.26 -10.31
CA TRP A 227 0.36 -15.60 -10.09
C TRP A 227 1.51 -15.63 -9.08
N ASN A 228 2.44 -14.67 -9.18
CA ASN A 228 3.60 -14.57 -8.29
C ASN A 228 3.27 -14.24 -6.83
N GLN A 229 2.06 -13.76 -6.55
CA GLN A 229 1.61 -13.51 -5.18
C GLN A 229 0.97 -14.72 -4.53
N LEU A 230 0.58 -15.71 -5.33
CA LEU A 230 -0.13 -16.87 -4.84
C LEU A 230 0.83 -17.77 -4.07
N THR A 231 0.35 -18.25 -2.93
CA THR A 231 1.02 -19.33 -2.21
C THR A 231 1.09 -20.57 -3.09
N GLU A 232 2.04 -21.45 -2.81
CA GLU A 232 2.15 -22.76 -3.49
C GLU A 232 0.82 -23.52 -3.45
N TYR A 233 0.19 -23.59 -2.27
CA TYR A 233 -1.15 -24.16 -2.10
C TYR A 233 -2.20 -23.55 -3.04
N ALA A 234 -2.25 -22.22 -3.16
CA ALA A 234 -3.22 -21.57 -4.02
C ALA A 234 -2.96 -21.88 -5.51
N ARG A 235 -1.69 -21.90 -5.94
CA ARG A 235 -1.31 -22.28 -7.31
C ARG A 235 -1.70 -23.72 -7.62
N GLU A 236 -1.40 -24.66 -6.74
CA GLU A 236 -1.80 -26.07 -6.86
C GLU A 236 -3.32 -26.22 -6.99
N LYS A 237 -4.09 -25.51 -6.15
CA LYS A 237 -5.56 -25.56 -6.19
C LYS A 237 -6.14 -24.96 -7.47
N ILE A 238 -5.53 -23.92 -8.02
CA ILE A 238 -5.94 -23.36 -9.31
C ILE A 238 -5.68 -24.37 -10.42
N LEU A 239 -4.50 -25.00 -10.45
CA LEU A 239 -4.17 -26.04 -11.44
C LEU A 239 -5.14 -27.23 -11.34
N ASP A 240 -5.46 -27.70 -10.13
CA ASP A 240 -6.46 -28.76 -9.88
C ASP A 240 -7.83 -28.42 -10.48
N VAL A 241 -8.25 -27.15 -10.38
CA VAL A 241 -9.55 -26.68 -10.88
C VAL A 241 -9.52 -26.52 -12.39
N VAL A 242 -8.46 -25.94 -12.93
CA VAL A 242 -8.27 -25.71 -14.37
C VAL A 242 -8.19 -27.04 -15.12
N GLU A 243 -7.47 -28.02 -14.61
CA GLU A 243 -7.37 -29.36 -15.21
C GLU A 243 -8.74 -30.05 -15.32
N LYS A 244 -9.65 -29.80 -14.37
CA LYS A 244 -11.02 -30.33 -14.39
C LYS A 244 -11.94 -29.60 -15.36
N ILE A 245 -11.65 -28.33 -15.65
CA ILE A 245 -12.45 -27.48 -16.54
C ILE A 245 -11.98 -27.65 -17.99
N ASP A 246 -10.68 -27.70 -18.21
CA ASP A 246 -10.05 -27.83 -19.52
C ASP A 246 -9.40 -29.21 -19.68
N ASN A 247 -10.18 -30.16 -20.19
CA ASN A 247 -9.73 -31.51 -20.54
C ASN A 247 -8.77 -31.56 -21.75
N THR A 248 -8.38 -30.40 -22.32
CA THR A 248 -7.46 -30.34 -23.48
C THR A 248 -6.00 -30.11 -23.10
N GLY A 249 -5.71 -29.82 -21.82
CA GLY A 249 -4.35 -29.55 -21.30
C GLY A 249 -3.77 -28.19 -21.70
N LYS A 250 -4.43 -27.45 -22.61
CA LYS A 250 -3.94 -26.15 -23.13
C LYS A 250 -3.98 -25.04 -22.09
N ALA A 251 -4.97 -25.02 -21.20
CA ALA A 251 -5.00 -24.06 -20.11
C ALA A 251 -3.82 -24.28 -19.16
N THR A 252 -3.51 -25.53 -18.81
CA THR A 252 -2.40 -25.89 -17.91
C THR A 252 -1.04 -25.41 -18.44
N ASP A 253 -0.78 -25.56 -19.75
CA ASP A 253 0.43 -25.05 -20.40
C ASP A 253 0.60 -23.53 -20.25
N TRP A 254 -0.50 -22.78 -20.33
CA TRP A 254 -0.47 -21.33 -20.12
C TRP A 254 -0.09 -20.96 -18.69
N TYR A 255 -0.63 -21.64 -17.67
CA TYR A 255 -0.24 -21.43 -16.28
C TYR A 255 1.25 -21.76 -16.03
N PHE A 256 1.79 -22.79 -16.68
CA PHE A 256 3.23 -23.07 -16.63
C PHE A 256 4.08 -22.01 -17.34
N SER A 257 3.54 -21.34 -18.36
CA SER A 257 4.25 -20.27 -19.07
C SER A 257 4.40 -19.01 -18.22
N ILE A 258 3.36 -18.63 -17.46
CA ILE A 258 3.43 -17.48 -16.55
C ILE A 258 4.25 -17.76 -15.27
N ASP A 259 4.38 -19.04 -14.87
CA ASP A 259 5.26 -19.47 -13.77
C ASP A 259 6.75 -19.35 -14.13
N LYS A 260 7.08 -19.40 -15.43
CA LYS A 260 8.46 -19.31 -15.97
C LYS A 260 8.86 -17.89 -16.43
N GLY A 261 7.96 -16.91 -16.34
CA GLY A 261 8.19 -15.55 -16.86
C GLY A 261 9.42 -14.85 -16.25
N GLU A 262 10.25 -14.25 -17.10
CA GLU A 262 11.43 -13.48 -16.68
C GLU A 262 11.06 -12.17 -15.95
N LYS A 263 12.01 -11.74 -15.13
CA LYS A 263 11.92 -10.72 -14.07
C LYS A 263 11.98 -9.26 -14.58
N TRP A 264 10.99 -8.47 -14.13
CA TRP A 264 11.14 -7.16 -13.47
C TRP A 264 12.05 -6.05 -14.07
N GLN A 265 11.97 -5.70 -15.36
CA GLN A 265 12.58 -4.44 -15.86
C GLN A 265 11.60 -3.62 -16.73
N GLY A 266 11.51 -2.30 -16.50
CA GLY A 266 10.83 -1.35 -17.41
C GLY A 266 9.30 -1.23 -17.36
N ARG A 267 8.60 -1.73 -16.33
CA ARG A 267 7.12 -1.75 -16.32
C ARG A 267 6.44 -0.39 -16.06
N PHE A 268 7.09 0.47 -15.30
CA PHE A 268 6.54 1.76 -14.87
C PHE A 268 7.19 2.97 -15.54
N LEU A 269 7.78 2.79 -16.72
CA LEU A 269 8.22 3.93 -17.54
C LEU A 269 7.07 4.94 -17.60
N ASN A 270 7.39 6.15 -17.12
CA ASN A 270 6.46 7.10 -16.54
C ASN A 270 5.22 7.28 -17.43
N GLU A 271 4.02 7.19 -16.85
CA GLU A 271 2.78 7.47 -17.61
C GLU A 271 2.82 8.86 -18.27
N SER A 272 3.50 9.82 -17.63
CA SER A 272 3.76 11.15 -18.19
C SER A 272 4.65 11.15 -19.44
N GLU A 273 5.55 10.18 -19.59
CA GLU A 273 6.38 9.99 -20.79
C GLU A 273 5.64 9.20 -21.89
N THR A 274 4.62 8.40 -21.56
CA THR A 274 3.74 7.75 -22.56
C THR A 274 2.63 8.63 -23.09
N LEU A 275 2.30 9.74 -22.40
CA LEU A 275 1.29 10.71 -22.81
C LEU A 275 1.79 11.75 -23.83
N GLY A 276 3.10 11.76 -24.11
CA GLY A 276 3.69 12.63 -25.14
C GLY A 276 3.45 12.10 -26.54
N ASN A 277 3.48 12.99 -27.54
CA ASN A 277 3.46 12.60 -28.96
C ASN A 277 4.88 12.38 -29.52
N GLY A 278 5.89 12.22 -28.66
CA GLY A 278 7.30 12.12 -29.07
C GLY A 278 7.71 10.69 -29.44
N PRO A 279 8.85 10.51 -30.13
CA PRO A 279 9.36 9.19 -30.54
C PRO A 279 9.55 8.25 -29.35
N LYS A 280 10.07 8.76 -28.22
CA LYS A 280 10.23 8.02 -26.97
C LYS A 280 8.90 7.46 -26.42
N SER A 281 7.84 8.27 -26.43
CA SER A 281 6.50 7.86 -26.01
C SER A 281 5.96 6.72 -26.86
N GLN A 282 6.14 6.83 -28.18
CA GLN A 282 5.70 5.83 -29.15
C GLN A 282 6.50 4.53 -29.05
N LEU A 283 7.82 4.60 -28.81
CA LEU A 283 8.65 3.42 -28.56
C LEU A 283 8.22 2.68 -27.30
N ILE A 284 7.95 3.41 -26.21
CA ILE A 284 7.44 2.80 -24.97
C ILE A 284 6.07 2.17 -25.22
N HIS A 285 5.20 2.81 -26.02
CA HIS A 285 3.92 2.25 -26.40
C HIS A 285 4.07 0.95 -27.21
N LEU A 286 4.91 0.94 -28.25
CA LEU A 286 5.19 -0.25 -29.07
C LEU A 286 5.81 -1.38 -28.25
N MET A 287 6.72 -1.06 -27.32
CA MET A 287 7.29 -2.03 -26.40
C MET A 287 6.21 -2.61 -25.46
N LYS A 288 5.37 -1.76 -24.87
CA LYS A 288 4.32 -2.18 -23.94
C LYS A 288 3.22 -2.97 -24.64
N SER A 289 2.82 -2.61 -25.86
CA SER A 289 1.78 -3.32 -26.62
C SER A 289 2.30 -4.60 -27.29
N GLY A 290 3.58 -4.62 -27.68
CA GLY A 290 4.16 -5.68 -28.49
C GLY A 290 3.67 -5.67 -29.93
N GLU A 291 3.00 -4.58 -30.35
CA GLU A 291 2.56 -4.41 -31.72
C GLU A 291 3.75 -4.21 -32.66
N PRO A 292 3.69 -4.75 -33.89
CA PRO A 292 4.64 -4.39 -34.92
C PRO A 292 4.50 -2.90 -35.24
N GLY A 293 5.63 -2.22 -35.30
CA GLY A 293 5.72 -0.80 -35.59
C GLY A 293 6.82 -0.48 -36.58
N CYS A 294 6.89 0.80 -36.95
CA CYS A 294 8.00 1.35 -37.70
C CYS A 294 8.86 2.22 -36.80
N VAL A 295 10.20 2.08 -36.90
CA VAL A 295 11.16 2.93 -36.21
C VAL A 295 12.13 3.54 -37.22
N THR A 296 12.25 4.86 -37.20
CA THR A 296 13.18 5.63 -38.02
C THR A 296 14.30 6.15 -37.15
N TYR A 297 15.56 5.85 -37.49
CA TYR A 297 16.72 6.26 -36.70
C TYR A 297 17.94 6.58 -37.59
N ILE A 298 18.93 7.27 -37.01
CA ILE A 298 20.21 7.58 -37.69
C ILE A 298 21.20 6.43 -37.43
N GLY A 299 21.69 5.81 -38.50
CA GLY A 299 22.73 4.78 -38.45
C GLY A 299 24.13 5.33 -38.18
N ASP A 300 25.14 4.46 -38.09
CA ASP A 300 26.51 4.88 -37.79
C ASP A 300 27.18 5.68 -38.91
N ASP A 301 26.67 5.57 -40.14
CA ASP A 301 27.12 6.32 -41.32
C ASP A 301 26.32 7.62 -41.55
N ASP A 302 25.66 8.16 -40.51
CA ASP A 302 24.72 9.31 -40.58
C ASP A 302 23.55 9.13 -41.57
N GLN A 303 23.28 7.90 -42.00
CA GLN A 303 22.16 7.59 -42.89
C GLN A 303 20.88 7.34 -42.09
N GLN A 304 19.77 7.82 -42.61
CA GLN A 304 18.45 7.53 -42.07
C GLN A 304 18.05 6.10 -42.43
N ILE A 305 17.81 5.27 -41.42
CA ILE A 305 17.38 3.87 -41.54
C ILE A 305 15.93 3.77 -41.05
N ILE A 306 15.11 3.04 -41.80
CA ILE A 306 13.71 2.75 -41.45
C ILE A 306 13.60 1.24 -41.20
N LEU A 307 13.31 0.87 -39.95
CA LEU A 307 12.94 -0.48 -39.57
C LEU A 307 11.43 -0.63 -39.68
N GLN A 308 10.97 -1.35 -40.69
CA GLN A 308 9.57 -1.73 -40.86
C GLN A 308 9.27 -3.06 -40.16
N ASP A 309 8.01 -3.29 -39.80
CA ASP A 309 7.52 -4.51 -39.15
C ASP A 309 8.36 -4.94 -37.94
N CYS A 310 8.87 -3.97 -37.17
CA CYS A 310 9.74 -4.25 -36.04
C CYS A 310 8.96 -4.37 -34.74
N VAL A 311 9.41 -5.26 -33.85
CA VAL A 311 8.88 -5.42 -32.51
C VAL A 311 9.91 -4.92 -31.51
N ILE A 312 9.53 -3.95 -30.67
CA ILE A 312 10.40 -3.45 -29.62
C ILE A 312 10.42 -4.46 -28.48
N LYS A 313 11.58 -5.07 -28.23
CA LYS A 313 11.76 -6.10 -27.21
C LYS A 313 12.08 -5.51 -25.85
N ASN A 314 12.88 -4.45 -25.82
CA ASN A 314 13.25 -3.80 -24.56
C ASN A 314 13.69 -2.35 -24.80
N TYR A 315 13.62 -1.54 -23.74
CA TYR A 315 14.16 -0.18 -23.70
C TYR A 315 14.92 0.04 -22.37
N PHE A 316 16.24 0.10 -22.47
CA PHE A 316 17.16 0.34 -21.37
C PHE A 316 17.34 1.86 -21.20
N ILE A 317 16.46 2.49 -20.42
CA ILE A 317 16.47 3.95 -20.25
C ILE A 317 17.78 4.48 -19.67
N ASP A 318 18.32 3.79 -18.65
CA ASP A 318 19.56 4.22 -17.99
C ASP A 318 20.77 4.19 -18.94
N GLU A 319 20.68 3.38 -19.99
CA GLU A 319 21.70 3.22 -21.03
C GLU A 319 21.36 4.01 -22.31
N GLY A 320 20.19 4.65 -22.39
CA GLY A 320 19.71 5.32 -23.60
C GLY A 320 19.56 4.38 -24.79
N ARG A 321 19.10 3.13 -24.59
CA ARG A 321 19.24 2.07 -25.61
C ARG A 321 17.98 1.24 -25.83
N VAL A 322 17.57 1.11 -27.09
CA VAL A 322 16.42 0.32 -27.54
C VAL A 322 16.86 -0.96 -28.22
N LEU A 323 16.22 -2.07 -27.86
CA LEU A 323 16.37 -3.36 -28.55
C LEU A 323 15.13 -3.62 -29.39
N ALA A 324 15.28 -3.64 -30.71
CA ALA A 324 14.23 -3.94 -31.67
C ALA A 324 14.54 -5.26 -32.41
N GLU A 325 13.51 -5.97 -32.86
CA GLU A 325 13.65 -7.15 -33.70
C GLU A 325 12.81 -6.99 -34.95
N ALA A 326 13.43 -7.13 -36.13
CA ALA A 326 12.75 -7.13 -37.43
C ALA A 326 13.23 -8.31 -38.26
N HIS A 327 12.30 -9.09 -38.82
CA HIS A 327 12.59 -10.28 -39.63
C HIS A 327 13.61 -11.26 -39.01
N GLY A 328 13.56 -11.46 -37.68
CA GLY A 328 14.47 -12.34 -36.94
C GLY A 328 15.87 -11.77 -36.68
N THR A 329 16.14 -10.54 -37.13
CA THR A 329 17.39 -9.82 -36.86
C THR A 329 17.18 -8.85 -35.69
N LYS A 330 18.11 -8.83 -34.75
CA LYS A 330 18.10 -7.93 -33.59
C LYS A 330 18.88 -6.66 -33.90
N TYR A 331 18.30 -5.53 -33.55
CA TYR A 331 18.84 -4.18 -33.73
C TYR A 331 18.97 -3.50 -32.37
N GLU A 332 20.12 -2.90 -32.15
CA GLU A 332 20.45 -2.15 -30.97
C GLU A 332 20.60 -0.68 -31.38
N ILE A 333 19.69 0.16 -30.89
CA ILE A 333 19.52 1.54 -31.35
C ILE A 333 19.69 2.48 -30.16
N GLN A 334 20.53 3.50 -30.28
CA GLN A 334 20.64 4.56 -29.28
C GLN A 334 19.41 5.47 -29.37
N ASP A 335 18.81 5.82 -28.24
CA ASP A 335 17.54 6.52 -28.18
C ASP A 335 17.61 7.96 -28.70
N ASP A 336 18.76 8.62 -28.53
CA ASP A 336 19.09 9.93 -29.07
C ASP A 336 19.18 9.95 -30.61
N LYS A 337 19.40 8.79 -31.24
CA LYS A 337 19.41 8.63 -32.69
C LYS A 337 18.03 8.36 -33.28
N ILE A 338 16.98 8.18 -32.47
CA ILE A 338 15.64 7.85 -32.96
C ILE A 338 14.88 9.12 -33.35
N LEU A 339 14.44 9.17 -34.60
CA LEU A 339 13.74 10.30 -35.19
C LEU A 339 12.23 10.17 -35.02
N GLU A 340 11.69 8.98 -35.30
CA GLU A 340 10.24 8.71 -35.26
C GLU A 340 9.96 7.24 -34.92
N ALA A 341 8.82 7.00 -34.27
CA ALA A 341 8.28 5.67 -34.05
C ALA A 341 6.74 5.71 -34.11
N TYR A 342 6.11 4.71 -34.71
CA TYR A 342 4.64 4.62 -34.78
C TYR A 342 4.15 3.18 -34.99
N SER A 343 2.93 2.90 -34.53
CA SER A 343 2.24 1.62 -34.79
C SER A 343 1.71 1.58 -36.22
N ILE A 344 1.86 0.43 -36.89
CA ILE A 344 1.37 0.20 -38.25
C ILE A 344 -0.17 0.24 -38.29
N PHE A 345 -0.83 0.06 -37.14
CA PHE A 345 -2.29 0.10 -37.00
C PHE A 345 -2.87 1.51 -36.82
N GLN A 346 -2.04 2.57 -36.84
CA GLN A 346 -2.46 3.96 -36.71
C GLN A 346 -2.40 4.78 -38.02
N ALA A 347 -2.20 4.15 -39.18
CA ALA A 347 -2.16 4.82 -40.48
C ALA A 347 -3.55 4.98 -41.12
#